data_AF-A0A921EKM9-F1
#
_entry.id   AF-A0A921EKM9-F1
#
_cell.length_a   1.000
_cell.length_b   1.000
_cell.length_c   1.000
_cell.angle_alpha   90.00
_cell.angle_beta   90.00
_cell.angle_gamma   90.00
#
_symmetry.space_group_name_H-M   'P 1'
#
loop_
_entity.id
_entity.type
_entity.pdbx_description
1 polymer ?
#
loop_
_entity_poly.entity_id
_entity_poly.type
_entity_poly.pdbx_seq_one_letter_code
_entity_poly.pdbx_strand_id
1 'polypeptide(L)'
;MVTTFYQTGPNGLFIFYQVFNLILQSADPKIIEKFSKKLDEAEDWTTDKIFLQLFGSSMMIFNMDRLNMYMKEIVKRYGDTINQYSFERQRRIGSICINYLGRSYKDNDRTQLSQVLLILYNMSAIPDLLMYKLLGQYFEALFTNDREKADELLKVLSFSGYEIFVMNLPK
;
A
#
# COMPACT_ATOMS: atom_id res chain seq x y z
N MET A 1 15.40 19.69 8.09
CA MET A 1 16.42 18.70 7.71
C MET A 1 15.71 17.58 6.98
N VAL A 2 16.09 17.36 5.72
CA VAL A 2 15.40 16.53 4.72
C VAL A 2 15.77 15.07 4.91
N THR A 3 14.79 14.17 5.02
CA THR A 3 15.00 12.73 4.78
C THR A 3 13.82 12.17 3.99
N THR A 4 14.02 12.14 2.67
CA THR A 4 13.30 11.37 1.68
C THR A 4 13.44 9.87 1.96
N PHE A 5 12.33 9.18 2.26
CA PHE A 5 12.26 7.77 2.67
C PHE A 5 12.44 6.75 1.52
N TYR A 6 13.39 7.01 0.62
CA TYR A 6 13.80 6.09 -0.48
C TYR A 6 15.21 5.54 -0.31
N GLN A 7 15.84 5.73 0.86
CA GLN A 7 17.23 5.32 1.11
C GLN A 7 17.42 4.11 2.03
N THR A 8 16.35 3.51 2.56
CA THR A 8 16.52 2.22 3.24
C THR A 8 16.28 1.12 2.23
N GLY A 9 17.35 0.38 1.88
CA GLY A 9 17.23 -0.85 1.09
C GLY A 9 16.22 -1.83 1.71
N PRO A 10 15.86 -2.91 1.00
CA PRO A 10 14.74 -3.80 1.35
C PRO A 10 14.69 -4.26 2.83
N ASN A 11 15.85 -4.38 3.48
CA ASN A 11 15.96 -4.78 4.89
C ASN A 11 15.59 -3.67 5.90
N GLY A 12 15.83 -2.40 5.58
CA GLY A 12 15.54 -1.29 6.49
C GLY A 12 14.06 -0.91 6.49
N LEU A 13 13.35 -1.12 5.38
CA LEU A 13 11.90 -0.96 5.29
C LEU A 13 11.18 -2.02 6.15
N PHE A 14 11.65 -3.27 6.13
CA PHE A 14 11.09 -4.37 6.91
C PHE A 14 11.30 -4.20 8.42
N ILE A 15 12.51 -3.83 8.86
CA ILE A 15 12.83 -3.64 10.29
C ILE A 15 12.10 -2.41 10.84
N PHE A 16 12.05 -1.29 10.11
CA PHE A 16 11.28 -0.12 10.54
C PHE A 16 9.78 -0.42 10.58
N TYR A 17 9.24 -1.15 9.60
CA TYR A 17 7.84 -1.59 9.60
C TYR A 17 7.54 -2.51 10.78
N GLN A 18 8.43 -3.44 11.12
CA GLN A 18 8.30 -4.31 12.30
C GLN A 18 8.37 -3.52 13.61
N VAL A 19 9.33 -2.60 13.75
CA VAL A 19 9.51 -1.78 14.97
C VAL A 19 8.37 -0.78 15.13
N PHE A 20 7.95 -0.10 14.06
CA PHE A 20 6.80 0.80 14.10
C PHE A 20 5.49 0.05 14.33
N ASN A 21 5.31 -1.14 13.74
CA ASN A 21 4.17 -2.01 14.06
C ASN A 21 4.20 -2.51 15.50
N LEU A 22 5.35 -2.83 16.07
CA LEU A 22 5.47 -3.18 17.49
C LEU A 22 5.05 -2.01 18.37
N ILE A 23 5.49 -0.79 18.03
CA ILE A 23 5.09 0.44 18.72
C ILE A 23 3.57 0.70 18.57
N LEU A 24 3.00 0.48 17.38
CA LEU A 24 1.56 0.66 17.15
C LEU A 24 0.68 -0.47 17.70
N GLN A 25 1.15 -1.71 17.75
CA GLN A 25 0.44 -2.81 18.42
C GLN A 25 0.45 -2.63 19.94
N SER A 26 1.47 -1.95 20.47
CA SER A 26 1.48 -1.45 21.84
C SER A 26 0.69 -0.16 22.05
N ALA A 27 0.13 0.45 20.99
CA ALA A 27 -0.64 1.67 21.11
C ALA A 27 -2.00 1.39 21.75
N ASP A 28 -2.26 2.07 22.85
CA ASP A 28 -3.53 2.09 23.58
C ASP A 28 -4.71 2.26 22.59
N PRO A 29 -5.80 1.46 22.69
CA PRO A 29 -7.02 1.64 21.90
C PRO A 29 -7.51 3.10 21.82
N LYS A 30 -7.27 3.91 22.86
CA LYS A 30 -7.58 5.35 22.88
C LYS A 30 -6.77 6.16 21.86
N ILE A 31 -5.55 5.75 21.55
CA ILE A 31 -4.71 6.37 20.49
C ILE A 31 -5.29 6.04 19.12
N ILE A 32 -5.71 4.79 18.90
CA ILE A 32 -6.36 4.35 17.65
C ILE A 32 -7.67 5.13 17.45
N GLU A 33 -8.47 5.27 18.51
CA GLU A 33 -9.71 6.06 18.49
C GLU A 33 -9.46 7.55 18.22
N LYS A 34 -8.43 8.14 18.84
CA LYS A 34 -8.07 9.55 18.59
C LYS A 34 -7.56 9.78 17.18
N PHE A 35 -6.79 8.85 16.62
CA PHE A 35 -6.33 8.93 15.23
C PHE A 35 -7.48 8.82 14.24
N SER A 36 -8.35 7.84 14.48
CA SER A 36 -9.62 7.62 13.79
C SER A 36 -10.48 8.89 13.77
N LYS A 37 -10.70 9.52 14.92
CA LYS A 37 -11.46 10.76 15.02
C LYS A 37 -10.84 11.90 14.20
N LYS A 38 -9.51 12.02 14.19
CA LYS A 38 -8.81 13.00 13.35
C LYS A 38 -8.96 12.73 11.85
N LEU A 39 -9.00 11.46 11.43
CA LEU A 39 -9.27 11.11 10.03
C LEU A 39 -10.70 11.51 9.63
N ASP A 40 -11.64 11.30 10.53
CA ASP A 40 -13.06 11.57 10.27
C ASP A 40 -13.36 13.10 10.30
N GLU A 41 -12.59 13.89 11.07
CA GLU A 41 -12.68 15.36 11.14
C GLU A 41 -11.93 16.10 10.02
N ALA A 42 -10.93 15.46 9.40
CA ALA A 42 -10.07 16.10 8.41
C ALA A 42 -10.75 16.17 7.04
N GLU A 43 -11.23 17.36 6.68
CA GLU A 43 -11.71 17.65 5.34
C GLU A 43 -10.59 17.41 4.32
N ASP A 44 -10.88 16.60 3.28
CA ASP A 44 -9.94 16.25 2.21
C ASP A 44 -8.59 15.61 2.65
N TRP A 45 -8.58 14.86 3.75
CA TRP A 45 -7.35 14.21 4.30
C TRP A 45 -6.53 13.41 3.28
N THR A 46 -7.18 12.89 2.25
CA THR A 46 -6.55 12.11 1.19
C THR A 46 -5.57 12.91 0.32
N THR A 47 -5.51 14.24 0.44
CA THR A 47 -4.50 15.08 -0.23
C THR A 47 -3.35 15.46 0.70
N ASP A 48 -3.54 15.32 2.01
CA ASP A 48 -2.54 15.64 3.01
C ASP A 48 -1.46 14.56 3.08
N LYS A 49 -0.22 15.00 2.88
CA LYS A 49 0.95 14.14 2.83
C LYS A 49 1.17 13.35 4.12
N ILE A 50 1.00 14.00 5.28
CA ILE A 50 1.26 13.43 6.59
C ILE A 50 0.17 12.41 6.92
N PHE A 51 -1.10 12.75 6.68
CA PHE A 51 -2.22 11.84 6.89
C PHE A 51 -2.12 10.59 6.02
N LEU A 52 -1.82 10.73 4.73
CA LEU A 52 -1.60 9.58 3.85
C LEU A 52 -0.46 8.69 4.34
N GLN A 53 0.61 9.28 4.88
CA GLN A 53 1.73 8.51 5.44
C GLN A 53 1.29 7.72 6.66
N LEU A 54 0.60 8.39 7.60
CA LEU A 54 0.10 7.77 8.81
C LEU A 54 -0.88 6.65 8.48
N PHE A 55 -1.82 6.87 7.55
CA PHE A 55 -2.76 5.85 7.08
C PHE A 55 -2.04 4.63 6.50
N GLY A 56 -1.12 4.83 5.55
CA GLY A 56 -0.36 3.73 4.94
C GLY A 56 0.47 2.93 5.94
N SER A 57 0.98 3.57 6.99
CA SER A 57 1.76 2.91 8.05
C SER A 57 0.90 2.29 9.16
N SER A 58 -0.38 2.64 9.26
CA SER A 58 -1.28 2.18 10.33
C SER A 58 -2.28 1.13 9.87
N MET A 59 -2.34 0.76 8.58
CA MET A 59 -3.34 -0.18 8.04
C MET A 59 -3.51 -1.47 8.85
N MET A 60 -2.44 -1.96 9.47
CA MET A 60 -2.47 -3.18 10.28
C MET A 60 -3.35 -3.10 11.53
N ILE A 61 -3.60 -1.90 12.06
CA ILE A 61 -4.38 -1.70 13.30
C ILE A 61 -5.89 -1.67 13.05
N PHE A 62 -6.30 -1.41 11.81
CA PHE A 62 -7.71 -1.33 11.46
C PHE A 62 -8.28 -2.73 11.20
N ASN A 63 -9.55 -2.90 11.56
CA ASN A 63 -10.33 -4.01 11.01
C ASN A 63 -10.62 -3.74 9.53
N MET A 64 -10.99 -4.80 8.78
CA MET A 64 -11.18 -4.67 7.34
C MET A 64 -12.32 -3.72 6.98
N ASP A 65 -13.42 -3.70 7.72
CA ASP A 65 -14.53 -2.76 7.46
C ASP A 65 -14.07 -1.30 7.48
N ARG A 66 -13.30 -0.92 8.50
CA ARG A 66 -12.77 0.44 8.64
C ARG A 66 -11.70 0.74 7.60
N LEU A 67 -10.85 -0.24 7.30
CA LEU A 67 -9.84 -0.09 6.25
C LEU A 67 -10.50 0.12 4.88
N ASN A 68 -11.56 -0.64 4.58
CA ASN A 68 -12.35 -0.54 3.35
C ASN A 68 -13.05 0.81 3.24
N MET A 69 -13.54 1.36 4.35
CA MET A 69 -14.11 2.72 4.42
C MET A 69 -13.08 3.77 4.02
N TYR A 70 -11.87 3.76 4.59
CA TYR A 70 -10.84 4.73 4.23
C TYR A 70 -10.31 4.54 2.81
N MET A 71 -10.17 3.29 2.36
CA MET A 71 -9.77 3.01 0.97
C MET A 71 -10.82 3.46 -0.04
N LYS A 72 -12.10 3.45 0.31
CA LYS A 72 -13.16 3.98 -0.56
C LYS A 72 -12.92 5.45 -0.93
N GLU A 73 -12.46 6.25 0.02
CA GLU A 73 -12.16 7.68 -0.21
C GLU A 73 -10.92 7.89 -1.07
N ILE A 74 -9.91 7.01 -0.94
CA ILE A 74 -8.76 6.97 -1.85
C ILE A 74 -9.20 6.60 -3.26
N VAL A 75 -9.99 5.52 -3.40
CA VAL A 75 -10.53 5.06 -4.68
C VAL A 75 -11.34 6.13 -5.37
N LYS A 76 -12.27 6.78 -4.66
CA LYS A 76 -13.12 7.84 -5.19
C LYS A 76 -12.33 8.99 -5.82
N ARG A 77 -11.15 9.31 -5.28
CA ARG A 77 -10.33 10.43 -5.73
C ARG A 77 -9.32 10.08 -6.80
N TYR A 78 -8.73 8.89 -6.71
CA TYR A 78 -7.57 8.52 -7.50
C TYR A 78 -7.85 7.47 -8.58
N GLY A 79 -9.00 6.78 -8.55
CA GLY A 79 -9.34 5.64 -9.42
C GLY A 79 -8.93 5.83 -10.89
N ASP A 80 -9.42 6.92 -11.50
CA ASP A 80 -9.24 7.18 -12.93
C ASP A 80 -8.29 8.35 -13.23
N THR A 81 -7.77 9.02 -12.20
CA THR A 81 -7.05 10.30 -12.34
C THR A 81 -5.63 10.26 -11.77
N ILE A 82 -5.19 9.13 -11.22
CA ILE A 82 -3.89 9.02 -10.55
C ILE A 82 -2.70 9.49 -11.42
N ASN A 83 -2.74 9.22 -12.72
CA ASN A 83 -1.72 9.69 -13.69
C ASN A 83 -1.64 11.22 -13.83
N GLN A 84 -2.66 11.97 -13.46
CA GLN A 84 -2.68 13.43 -13.54
C GLN A 84 -1.92 14.08 -12.38
N TYR A 85 -1.59 13.31 -11.34
CA TYR A 85 -0.88 13.82 -10.17
C TYR A 85 0.63 13.67 -10.30
N SER A 86 1.35 14.43 -9.47
CA SER A 86 2.81 14.35 -9.41
C SER A 86 3.31 12.94 -9.09
N PHE A 87 4.51 12.62 -9.56
CA PHE A 87 5.21 11.37 -9.24
C PHE A 87 5.17 11.04 -7.75
N GLU A 88 5.52 12.01 -6.89
CA GLU A 88 5.54 11.86 -5.44
C GLU A 88 4.17 11.45 -4.85
N ARG A 89 3.09 11.96 -5.43
CA ARG A 89 1.72 11.61 -5.03
C ARG A 89 1.35 10.22 -5.54
N GLN A 90 1.61 9.91 -6.81
CA GLN A 90 1.40 8.57 -7.37
C GLN A 90 2.12 7.50 -6.55
N ARG A 91 3.39 7.74 -6.23
CA ARG A 91 4.24 6.86 -5.44
C ARG A 91 3.68 6.61 -4.04
N ARG A 92 3.17 7.64 -3.36
CA ARG A 92 2.54 7.52 -2.03
C ARG A 92 1.25 6.70 -2.08
N ILE A 93 0.38 7.00 -3.04
CA ILE A 93 -0.87 6.25 -3.23
C ILE A 93 -0.57 4.80 -3.64
N GLY A 94 0.44 4.56 -4.46
CA GLY A 94 0.89 3.20 -4.83
C GLY A 94 1.29 2.38 -3.62
N SER A 95 2.11 2.95 -2.73
CA SER A 95 2.48 2.28 -1.48
C SER A 95 1.26 1.95 -0.60
N ILE A 96 0.29 2.85 -0.52
CA ILE A 96 -0.99 2.61 0.19
C ILE A 96 -1.76 1.46 -0.46
N CYS A 97 -1.89 1.45 -1.79
CA CYS A 97 -2.57 0.40 -2.53
C CYS A 97 -1.90 -0.97 -2.31
N ILE A 98 -0.57 -1.06 -2.40
CA ILE A 98 0.17 -2.32 -2.16
C ILE A 98 -0.01 -2.82 -0.73
N ASN A 99 0.09 -1.94 0.27
CA ASN A 99 -0.13 -2.32 1.67
C ASN A 99 -1.56 -2.83 1.90
N TYR A 100 -2.55 -2.17 1.30
CA TYR A 100 -3.95 -2.59 1.37
C TYR A 100 -4.18 -3.95 0.70
N LEU A 101 -3.60 -4.19 -0.49
CA LEU A 101 -3.72 -5.48 -1.17
C LEU A 101 -3.09 -6.61 -0.35
N GLY A 102 -1.92 -6.37 0.26
CA GLY A 102 -1.30 -7.33 1.17
C GLY A 102 -2.17 -7.67 2.38
N ARG A 103 -2.81 -6.66 2.98
CA ARG A 103 -3.74 -6.88 4.09
C ARG A 103 -5.02 -7.60 3.65
N SER A 104 -5.58 -7.20 2.51
CA SER A 104 -6.80 -7.77 1.96
C SER A 104 -6.61 -9.25 1.60
N TYR A 105 -5.45 -9.61 1.04
CA TYR A 105 -5.14 -11.00 0.71
C TYR A 105 -5.08 -11.88 1.96
N LYS A 106 -4.42 -11.39 3.02
CA LYS A 106 -4.33 -12.09 4.32
C LYS A 106 -5.70 -12.36 4.92
N ASP A 107 -6.62 -11.40 4.84
CA ASP A 107 -7.95 -11.50 5.44
C ASP A 107 -9.00 -12.02 4.43
N ASN A 108 -8.58 -12.45 3.23
CA ASN A 108 -9.43 -12.88 2.09
C ASN A 108 -10.54 -11.86 1.74
N ASP A 109 -10.26 -10.58 1.91
CA ASP A 109 -11.15 -9.48 1.54
C ASP A 109 -10.93 -9.09 0.08
N ARG A 110 -12.02 -8.88 -0.66
CA ARG A 110 -12.01 -8.48 -2.07
C ARG A 110 -12.78 -7.18 -2.33
N THR A 111 -13.18 -6.47 -1.28
CA THR A 111 -14.17 -5.39 -1.30
C THR A 111 -13.78 -4.24 -2.23
N GLN A 112 -12.52 -3.80 -2.20
CA GLN A 112 -12.00 -2.73 -3.07
C GLN A 112 -10.96 -3.23 -4.08
N LEU A 113 -10.85 -4.55 -4.28
CA LEU A 113 -9.74 -5.16 -5.03
C LEU A 113 -9.62 -4.58 -6.44
N SER A 114 -10.70 -4.59 -7.21
CA SER A 114 -10.67 -4.16 -8.61
C SER A 114 -10.36 -2.66 -8.75
N GLN A 115 -10.89 -1.83 -7.85
CA GLN A 115 -10.67 -0.39 -7.89
C GLN A 115 -9.24 -0.02 -7.47
N VAL A 116 -8.67 -0.74 -6.50
CA VAL A 116 -7.28 -0.54 -6.09
C VAL A 116 -6.32 -0.98 -7.18
N LEU A 117 -6.58 -2.10 -7.85
CA LEU A 117 -5.81 -2.53 -9.02
C LEU A 117 -5.88 -1.51 -10.16
N LEU A 118 -7.07 -0.95 -10.41
CA LEU A 118 -7.27 0.09 -11.42
C LEU A 118 -6.37 1.31 -11.18
N ILE A 119 -6.26 1.78 -9.92
CA ILE A 119 -5.32 2.85 -9.57
C ILE A 119 -3.89 2.48 -9.98
N LEU A 120 -3.42 1.29 -9.61
CA LEU A 120 -2.05 0.86 -9.92
C LEU A 120 -1.81 0.83 -11.43
N TYR A 121 -2.77 0.30 -12.20
CA TYR A 121 -2.67 0.21 -13.66
C TYR A 121 -2.70 1.58 -14.33
N ASN A 122 -3.49 2.51 -13.80
CA ASN A 122 -3.62 3.88 -14.29
C ASN A 122 -2.44 4.79 -13.91
N MET A 123 -1.43 4.34 -13.16
CA MET A 123 -0.24 5.14 -12.90
C MET A 123 0.53 5.49 -14.18
N SER A 124 1.30 6.58 -14.13
CA SER A 124 2.18 6.97 -15.24
C SER A 124 3.17 5.85 -15.59
N ALA A 125 3.39 5.62 -16.89
CA ALA A 125 4.30 4.60 -17.39
C ALA A 125 5.75 5.09 -17.38
N ILE A 126 6.27 5.35 -16.17
CA ILE A 126 7.68 5.74 -15.94
C ILE A 126 8.40 4.66 -15.13
N PRO A 127 9.71 4.48 -15.34
CA PRO A 127 10.48 3.41 -14.69
C PRO A 127 10.34 3.41 -13.16
N ASP A 128 10.34 4.58 -12.54
CA ASP A 128 10.24 4.76 -11.08
C ASP A 128 8.92 4.24 -10.47
N LEU A 129 7.88 4.03 -11.29
CA LEU A 129 6.58 3.50 -10.86
C LEU A 129 6.37 2.03 -11.25
N LEU A 130 7.32 1.41 -11.95
CA LEU A 130 7.20 0.04 -12.46
C LEU A 130 6.88 -0.98 -11.35
N MET A 131 7.56 -0.88 -10.21
CA MET A 131 7.40 -1.82 -9.09
C MET A 131 5.95 -1.87 -8.60
N TYR A 132 5.26 -0.74 -8.51
CA TYR A 132 3.86 -0.68 -8.08
C TYR A 132 2.93 -1.40 -9.05
N LYS A 133 3.18 -1.27 -10.35
CA LYS A 133 2.41 -1.96 -11.39
C LYS A 133 2.64 -3.47 -11.36
N LEU A 134 3.89 -3.91 -11.23
CA LEU A 134 4.24 -5.33 -11.12
C LEU A 134 3.60 -5.98 -9.89
N LEU A 135 3.66 -5.29 -8.75
CA LEU A 135 3.03 -5.78 -7.52
C LEU A 135 1.50 -5.81 -7.62
N GLY A 136 0.88 -4.86 -8.32
CA GLY A 136 -0.55 -4.93 -8.65
C GLY A 136 -0.90 -6.20 -9.40
N GLN A 137 -0.15 -6.51 -10.47
CA GLN A 137 -0.35 -7.74 -11.24
C GLN A 137 -0.10 -9.01 -10.42
N TYR A 138 0.88 -8.97 -9.51
CA TYR A 138 1.18 -10.08 -8.61
C TYR A 138 0.00 -10.36 -7.67
N PHE A 139 -0.52 -9.32 -6.99
CA PHE A 139 -1.66 -9.49 -6.12
C PHE A 139 -2.92 -9.92 -6.87
N GLU A 140 -3.17 -9.36 -8.06
CA GLU A 140 -4.25 -9.82 -8.93
C GLU A 140 -4.14 -11.33 -9.19
N ALA A 141 -2.96 -11.80 -9.58
CA ALA A 141 -2.69 -13.22 -9.84
C ALA A 141 -2.94 -14.10 -8.61
N LEU A 142 -2.52 -13.65 -7.42
CA LEU A 142 -2.82 -14.35 -6.16
C LEU A 142 -4.33 -14.46 -5.91
N PHE A 143 -5.09 -13.37 -6.05
CA PHE A 143 -6.53 -13.39 -5.83
C PHE A 143 -7.30 -14.21 -6.87
N THR A 144 -6.77 -14.35 -8.08
CA THR A 144 -7.36 -15.18 -9.15
C THR A 144 -6.83 -16.62 -9.17
N ASN A 145 -5.95 -16.99 -8.23
CA ASN A 145 -5.24 -18.28 -8.21
C ASN A 145 -4.42 -18.57 -9.48
N ASP A 146 -3.97 -17.54 -10.18
CA ASP A 146 -3.09 -17.66 -11.35
C ASP A 146 -1.63 -17.80 -10.88
N ARG A 147 -1.29 -19.02 -10.45
CA ARG A 147 0.03 -19.32 -9.86
C ARG A 147 1.17 -19.16 -10.86
N GLU A 148 0.92 -19.47 -12.13
CA GLU A 148 1.94 -19.35 -13.18
C GLU A 148 2.35 -17.88 -13.35
N LYS A 149 1.39 -16.97 -13.51
CA LYS A 149 1.65 -15.53 -13.59
C LYS A 149 2.31 -14.99 -12.32
N ALA A 150 1.86 -15.43 -11.14
CA ALA A 150 2.47 -15.02 -9.89
C ALA A 150 3.95 -15.42 -9.83
N ASP A 151 4.28 -16.68 -10.16
CA ASP A 151 5.65 -17.19 -10.15
C ASP A 151 6.55 -16.50 -11.20
N GLU A 152 6.02 -16.20 -12.38
CA GLU A 152 6.74 -15.43 -13.40
C GLU A 152 7.12 -14.03 -12.90
N LEU A 153 6.17 -13.32 -12.27
CA LEU A 153 6.43 -12.00 -11.69
C LEU A 153 7.48 -12.06 -10.58
N LEU A 154 7.41 -13.08 -9.71
CA LEU A 154 8.43 -13.28 -8.67
C LEU A 154 9.82 -13.59 -9.25
N LYS A 155 9.90 -14.33 -10.36
CA LYS A 155 11.17 -14.58 -11.07
C LYS A 155 11.75 -13.30 -11.65
N VAL A 156 10.94 -12.47 -12.31
CA VAL A 156 11.38 -11.18 -12.86
C VAL A 156 11.96 -10.29 -11.76
N LEU A 157 11.28 -10.19 -10.62
CA LEU A 157 11.76 -9.43 -9.47
C LEU A 157 13.06 -10.01 -8.91
N SER A 158 13.13 -11.34 -8.78
CA SER A 158 14.33 -12.03 -8.29
C SER A 158 15.52 -11.78 -9.22
N PHE A 159 15.39 -11.98 -10.53
CA PHE A 159 16.45 -11.70 -11.51
C PHE A 159 16.89 -10.24 -11.54
N SER A 160 16.05 -9.33 -11.06
CA SER A 160 16.36 -7.90 -10.96
C SER A 160 17.04 -7.53 -9.62
N GLY A 161 17.39 -8.50 -8.77
CA GLY A 161 18.09 -8.28 -7.49
C GLY A 161 17.16 -8.01 -6.29
N TYR A 162 15.88 -8.38 -6.38
CA TYR A 162 14.88 -8.18 -5.31
C TYR A 162 14.52 -9.48 -4.57
N GLU A 163 15.41 -10.46 -4.51
CA GLU A 163 15.15 -11.79 -3.94
C GLU A 163 14.68 -11.71 -2.48
N ILE A 164 15.34 -10.90 -1.66
CA ILE A 164 14.97 -10.73 -0.24
C ILE A 164 13.57 -10.10 -0.12
N PHE A 165 13.24 -9.16 -1.00
CA PHE A 165 11.92 -8.53 -1.00
C PHE A 165 10.84 -9.55 -1.38
N VAL A 166 11.07 -10.34 -2.44
CA VAL A 166 10.18 -11.41 -2.89
C VAL A 166 9.89 -12.44 -1.80
N MET A 167 10.89 -12.83 -1.00
CA MET A 167 10.70 -13.79 0.10
C MET A 167 9.71 -13.33 1.17
N ASN A 168 9.54 -12.00 1.31
CA ASN A 168 8.67 -11.40 2.33
C ASN A 168 7.26 -11.06 1.80
N LEU A 169 6.96 -11.32 0.53
CA LEU A 169 5.62 -11.11 -0.02
C LEU A 169 4.63 -12.20 0.44
N PRO A 170 3.33 -11.87 0.58
CA PRO A 170 2.28 -12.88 0.77
C PRO A 170 2.28 -13.91 -0.36
N LYS A 171 1.96 -15.16 -0.06
CA LYS A 171 1.96 -16.30 -1.01
C LYS A 171 0.64 -17.06 -1.00
#